data_AF-A0A9P8K5Z0-F1
#
_entry.id   AF-A0A9P8K5Z0-F1
#
_cell.length_a   1.000
_cell.length_b   1.000
_cell.length_c   1.000
_cell.angle_alpha   90.00
_cell.angle_beta   90.00
_cell.angle_gamma   90.00
#
_symmetry.space_group_name_H-M   'P 1'
#
loop_
_entity.id
_entity.type
_entity.pdbx_description
1 polymer ?
#
loop_
_entity_poly.entity_id
_entity_poly.type
_entity_poly.pdbx_seq_one_letter_code
_entity_poly.pdbx_strand_id
1 'polypeptide(L)'
;MSSNYIILGAGVIGLTTALELHSRYPHSTITIIARFLPGDRDATYTSPWAGANWLSVATDNGRQESWDRITYLKFQQLAKRTLERLQGEVKRQGIEIRRGMFDSIDELFTAFPSANAYFNCTGLGAYSLKGVEDKSVYPTRGQIMLVQSPKTPMTRMYFRSPQRVNKDTTYVFPRGPHNGVVLGGVRLDNDWSGDVDLEFAEDIKRRCCALAPELGKPEDLKVIYHGVGLRPSRKGGARLEREMFGEHLVIHNYGAGGAGYQASWGMAKEAVDLLQKSSRL
;
A
#
# COMPACT_ATOMS: atom_id res chain seq x y z
N MET A 1 0.10 -30.02 -14.22
CA MET A 1 1.20 -29.02 -14.23
C MET A 1 0.98 -28.09 -13.06
N SER A 2 2.05 -27.70 -12.35
CA SER A 2 1.97 -26.66 -11.30
C SER A 2 1.62 -25.33 -11.96
N SER A 3 0.63 -24.60 -11.41
CA SER A 3 0.32 -23.26 -11.90
C SER A 3 1.48 -22.30 -11.62
N ASN A 4 1.74 -21.37 -12.52
CA ASN A 4 2.74 -20.32 -12.37
C ASN A 4 2.06 -18.94 -12.33
N TYR A 5 2.29 -18.16 -11.28
CA TYR A 5 1.70 -16.84 -11.09
C TYR A 5 2.78 -15.76 -10.93
N ILE A 6 2.65 -14.71 -11.72
CA ILE A 6 3.58 -13.57 -11.69
C ILE A 6 2.88 -12.38 -11.05
N ILE A 7 3.53 -11.71 -10.12
CA ILE A 7 3.00 -10.53 -9.44
C ILE A 7 3.92 -9.35 -9.75
N LEU A 8 3.38 -8.33 -10.41
CA LEU A 8 4.11 -7.10 -10.71
C LEU A 8 3.83 -6.04 -9.63
N GLY A 9 4.82 -5.80 -8.77
CA GLY A 9 4.77 -4.85 -7.66
C GLY A 9 4.89 -5.52 -6.29
N ALA A 10 5.78 -4.99 -5.43
CA ALA A 10 6.04 -5.53 -4.09
C ALA A 10 5.60 -4.54 -2.98
N GLY A 11 4.56 -3.75 -3.23
CA GLY A 11 3.87 -3.00 -2.18
C GLY A 11 3.05 -3.94 -1.29
N VAL A 12 2.40 -3.40 -0.27
CA VAL A 12 1.55 -4.21 0.63
C VAL A 12 0.53 -5.05 -0.13
N ILE A 13 -0.07 -4.51 -1.19
CA ILE A 13 -1.05 -5.21 -2.04
C ILE A 13 -0.42 -6.42 -2.74
N GLY A 14 0.75 -6.26 -3.37
CA GLY A 14 1.42 -7.36 -4.06
C GLY A 14 1.89 -8.46 -3.12
N LEU A 15 2.42 -8.09 -1.95
CA LEU A 15 2.85 -9.06 -0.94
C LEU A 15 1.67 -9.84 -0.35
N THR A 16 0.55 -9.20 -0.04
CA THR A 16 -0.64 -9.91 0.47
C THR A 16 -1.29 -10.76 -0.62
N THR A 17 -1.29 -10.33 -1.88
CA THR A 17 -1.71 -11.16 -3.02
C THR A 17 -0.85 -12.42 -3.15
N ALA A 18 0.47 -12.30 -3.01
CA ALA A 18 1.37 -13.45 -3.06
C ALA A 18 1.08 -14.48 -1.96
N LEU A 19 0.87 -14.00 -0.74
CA LEU A 19 0.57 -14.87 0.40
C LEU A 19 -0.82 -15.52 0.28
N GLU A 20 -1.81 -14.78 -0.22
CA GLU A 20 -3.14 -15.33 -0.48
C GLU A 20 -3.11 -16.40 -1.58
N LEU A 21 -2.37 -16.17 -2.67
CA LEU A 21 -2.16 -17.16 -3.72
C LEU A 21 -1.51 -18.42 -3.17
N HIS A 22 -0.42 -18.27 -2.41
CA HIS A 22 0.28 -19.40 -1.81
C HIS A 22 -0.64 -20.20 -0.87
N SER A 23 -1.45 -19.51 -0.07
CA SER A 23 -2.39 -20.17 0.85
C SER A 23 -3.45 -21.01 0.14
N ARG A 24 -3.86 -20.65 -1.08
CA ARG A 24 -4.91 -21.36 -1.83
C ARG A 24 -4.38 -22.34 -2.86
N TYR A 25 -3.20 -22.05 -3.40
CA TYR A 25 -2.52 -22.83 -4.43
C TYR A 25 -1.12 -23.17 -3.94
N PRO A 26 -0.98 -24.00 -2.88
CA PRO A 26 0.32 -24.28 -2.23
C PRO A 26 1.33 -24.97 -3.14
N HIS A 27 0.86 -25.60 -4.22
CA HIS A 27 1.71 -26.25 -5.22
C HIS A 27 2.02 -25.36 -6.43
N SER A 28 1.59 -24.09 -6.43
CA SER A 28 1.89 -23.14 -7.50
C SER A 28 3.27 -22.50 -7.32
N THR A 29 3.91 -22.17 -8.43
CA THR A 29 5.08 -21.30 -8.45
C THR A 29 4.61 -19.85 -8.44
N ILE A 30 5.12 -19.04 -7.51
CA ILE A 30 4.76 -17.63 -7.38
C ILE A 30 6.05 -16.80 -7.43
N THR A 31 6.08 -15.81 -8.31
CA THR A 31 7.21 -14.88 -8.44
C THR A 31 6.72 -13.44 -8.33
N ILE A 32 7.30 -12.67 -7.42
CA ILE A 32 7.09 -11.23 -7.32
C ILE A 32 8.22 -10.51 -8.06
N ILE A 33 7.86 -9.67 -9.03
CA ILE A 33 8.80 -8.77 -9.72
C ILE A 33 8.43 -7.33 -9.39
N ALA A 34 9.40 -6.53 -8.93
CA ALA A 34 9.13 -5.14 -8.64
C ALA A 34 10.38 -4.24 -8.72
N ARG A 35 10.17 -2.97 -9.10
CA ARG A 35 11.20 -1.94 -9.06
C ARG A 35 11.68 -1.70 -7.62
N PHE A 36 10.73 -1.55 -6.70
CA PHE A 36 10.97 -1.30 -5.28
C PHE A 36 10.56 -2.51 -4.45
N LEU A 37 11.39 -2.83 -3.46
CA LEU A 37 11.21 -3.91 -2.51
C LEU A 37 11.08 -3.37 -1.09
N PRO A 38 10.52 -4.14 -0.15
CA PRO A 38 10.47 -3.76 1.25
C PRO A 38 11.87 -3.43 1.79
N GLY A 39 12.01 -2.25 2.40
CA GLY A 39 13.28 -1.64 2.79
C GLY A 39 13.68 -0.43 1.95
N ASP A 40 13.23 -0.34 0.69
CA ASP A 40 13.45 0.83 -0.15
C ASP A 40 12.59 2.02 0.29
N ARG A 41 13.04 3.22 -0.04
CA ARG A 41 12.31 4.47 0.21
C ARG A 41 12.24 5.30 -1.07
N ASP A 42 11.04 5.44 -1.61
CA ASP A 42 10.77 6.25 -2.80
C ASP A 42 9.34 6.80 -2.72
N ALA A 43 9.11 8.04 -3.14
CA ALA A 43 7.81 8.69 -3.03
C ALA A 43 6.70 7.94 -3.79
N THR A 44 7.04 7.29 -4.91
CA THR A 44 6.12 6.49 -5.74
C THR A 44 5.89 5.08 -5.21
N TYR A 45 6.73 4.61 -4.30
CA TYR A 45 6.56 3.37 -3.54
C TYR A 45 5.96 3.70 -2.17
N THR A 46 4.63 3.77 -2.08
CA THR A 46 3.96 4.39 -0.91
C THR A 46 4.03 3.58 0.38
N SER A 47 4.19 2.25 0.28
CA SER A 47 4.05 1.34 1.43
C SER A 47 4.97 1.62 2.63
N PRO A 48 6.22 2.08 2.48
CA PRO A 48 7.10 2.48 3.58
C PRO A 48 6.67 3.76 4.32
N TRP A 49 5.86 4.63 3.70
CA TRP A 49 5.45 5.92 4.27
C TRP A 49 4.15 5.86 5.06
N ALA A 50 3.49 4.71 5.09
CA ALA A 50 2.28 4.54 5.86
C ALA A 50 2.60 4.52 7.37
N GLY A 51 1.78 5.18 8.18
CA GLY A 51 1.72 4.89 9.62
C GLY A 51 1.16 3.47 9.89
N ALA A 52 0.27 3.02 8.99
CA ALA A 52 -0.47 1.76 9.01
C ALA A 52 -1.26 1.51 10.31
N ASN A 53 -2.15 2.44 10.64
CA ASN A 53 -3.18 2.24 11.66
C ASN A 53 -4.38 1.45 11.13
N TRP A 54 -5.31 1.13 12.02
CA TRP A 54 -6.63 0.63 11.63
C TRP A 54 -7.67 1.73 11.84
N LEU A 55 -8.07 2.38 10.75
CA LEU A 55 -9.13 3.37 10.72
C LEU A 55 -9.89 3.15 9.41
N SER A 56 -10.94 2.34 9.46
CA SER A 56 -11.81 2.18 8.29
C SER A 56 -12.34 3.56 7.89
N VAL A 57 -12.15 3.89 6.61
CA VAL A 57 -12.75 5.07 5.97
C VAL A 57 -13.79 4.65 4.95
N ALA A 58 -14.07 3.35 4.87
CA ALA A 58 -15.13 2.81 4.06
C ALA A 58 -16.47 3.20 4.69
N THR A 59 -17.37 3.68 3.84
CA THR A 59 -18.74 4.08 4.21
C THR A 59 -19.74 3.48 3.22
N ASP A 60 -19.30 2.47 2.47
CA ASP A 60 -20.07 1.89 1.38
C ASP A 60 -21.00 0.78 1.86
N ASN A 61 -20.96 0.40 3.15
CA ASN A 61 -21.64 -0.76 3.73
C ASN A 61 -21.49 -2.01 2.85
N GLY A 62 -20.34 -2.13 2.19
CA GLY A 62 -20.22 -2.94 1.00
C GLY A 62 -18.82 -3.49 0.80
N ARG A 63 -18.32 -3.36 -0.42
CA ARG A 63 -17.10 -4.01 -0.89
C ARG A 63 -15.88 -3.58 -0.08
N GLN A 64 -15.72 -2.28 0.19
CA GLN A 64 -14.57 -1.76 0.92
C GLN A 64 -14.62 -2.12 2.41
N GLU A 65 -15.78 -2.03 3.06
CA GLU A 65 -15.93 -2.48 4.45
C GLU A 65 -15.65 -3.99 4.61
N SER A 66 -16.07 -4.80 3.63
CA SER A 66 -15.74 -6.23 3.60
C SER A 66 -14.22 -6.46 3.52
N TRP A 67 -13.52 -5.69 2.68
CA TRP A 67 -12.06 -5.79 2.58
C TRP A 67 -11.36 -5.41 3.88
N ASP A 68 -11.80 -4.33 4.49
CA ASP A 68 -11.30 -3.86 5.77
C ASP A 68 -11.53 -4.97 6.83
N ARG A 69 -12.74 -5.52 6.95
CA ARG A 69 -13.01 -6.60 7.90
C ARG A 69 -12.10 -7.82 7.72
N ILE A 70 -11.92 -8.30 6.49
CA ILE A 70 -11.05 -9.46 6.18
C ILE A 70 -9.61 -9.17 6.62
N THR A 71 -9.12 -7.98 6.27
CA THR A 71 -7.76 -7.57 6.56
C THR A 71 -7.50 -7.36 8.04
N TYR A 72 -8.48 -6.83 8.78
CA TYR A 72 -8.39 -6.68 10.23
C TYR A 72 -8.12 -8.03 10.89
N LEU A 73 -8.94 -9.04 10.56
CA LEU A 73 -8.84 -10.38 11.12
C LEU A 73 -7.50 -11.05 10.76
N LYS A 74 -7.05 -10.90 9.51
CA LYS A 74 -5.75 -11.44 9.07
C LYS A 74 -4.59 -10.78 9.80
N PHE A 75 -4.58 -9.45 9.96
CA PHE A 75 -3.51 -8.78 10.70
C PHE A 75 -3.57 -9.05 12.20
N GLN A 76 -4.74 -9.29 12.77
CA GLN A 76 -4.87 -9.71 14.17
C GLN A 76 -4.22 -11.08 14.40
N GLN A 77 -4.45 -12.04 13.50
CA GLN A 77 -3.74 -13.34 13.49
C GLN A 77 -2.24 -13.15 13.27
N LEU A 78 -1.90 -12.23 12.36
CA LEU A 78 -0.55 -11.72 12.07
C LEU A 78 0.22 -11.31 13.32
N ALA A 79 -0.49 -10.65 14.24
CA ALA A 79 0.00 -9.81 15.34
C ALA A 79 0.93 -8.64 14.93
N LYS A 80 1.24 -8.39 13.64
CA LYS A 80 2.08 -7.26 13.17
C LYS A 80 1.80 -6.87 11.72
N ARG A 81 2.02 -5.59 11.38
CA ARG A 81 1.54 -4.95 10.13
C ARG A 81 2.65 -4.40 9.21
N THR A 82 3.91 -4.79 9.42
CA THR A 82 5.05 -4.18 8.72
C THR A 82 5.36 -4.87 7.39
N LEU A 83 5.87 -4.07 6.44
CA LEU A 83 6.18 -4.51 5.09
C LEU A 83 7.36 -5.50 5.06
N GLU A 84 8.39 -5.25 5.87
CA GLU A 84 9.57 -6.11 6.00
C GLU A 84 9.18 -7.50 6.53
N ARG A 85 8.17 -7.56 7.41
CA ARG A 85 7.72 -8.85 7.92
C ARG A 85 6.85 -9.60 6.93
N LEU A 86 6.02 -8.90 6.14
CA LEU A 86 5.31 -9.51 5.01
C LEU A 86 6.32 -10.07 4.00
N GLN A 87 7.39 -9.33 3.69
CA GLN A 87 8.48 -9.83 2.86
C GLN A 87 9.13 -11.08 3.46
N GLY A 88 9.41 -11.06 4.77
CA GLY A 88 9.96 -12.20 5.49
C GLY A 88 9.03 -13.41 5.44
N GLU A 89 7.72 -13.21 5.49
CA GLU A 89 6.74 -14.29 5.33
C GLU A 89 6.73 -14.84 3.90
N VAL A 90 6.70 -13.97 2.89
CA VAL A 90 6.79 -14.37 1.47
C VAL A 90 8.05 -15.23 1.24
N LYS A 91 9.21 -14.81 1.74
CA LYS A 91 10.45 -15.57 1.64
C LYS A 91 10.40 -16.90 2.40
N ARG A 92 9.81 -16.94 3.60
CA ARG A 92 9.62 -18.18 4.38
C ARG A 92 8.78 -19.21 3.64
N GLN A 93 7.79 -18.77 2.87
CA GLN A 93 6.93 -19.63 2.04
C GLN A 93 7.60 -20.05 0.72
N GLY A 94 8.90 -19.74 0.53
CA GLY A 94 9.63 -20.08 -0.69
C GLY A 94 9.23 -19.28 -1.93
N ILE A 95 8.44 -18.21 -1.76
CA ILE A 95 8.03 -17.33 -2.87
C ILE A 95 9.21 -16.46 -3.29
N GLU A 96 9.50 -16.46 -4.58
CA GLU A 96 10.62 -15.71 -5.11
C GLU A 96 10.29 -14.21 -5.24
N ILE A 97 11.25 -13.36 -4.90
CA ILE A 97 11.16 -11.91 -5.08
C ILE A 97 12.37 -11.44 -5.87
N ARG A 98 12.15 -10.86 -7.05
CA ARG A 98 13.20 -10.28 -7.90
C ARG A 98 12.99 -8.80 -8.10
N ARG A 99 14.09 -8.05 -8.20
CA ARG A 99 14.03 -6.69 -8.75
C ARG A 99 13.84 -6.77 -10.24
N GLY A 100 12.94 -5.95 -10.77
CA GLY A 100 12.69 -5.85 -12.20
C GLY A 100 11.80 -4.66 -12.51
N MET A 101 12.04 -4.06 -13.67
CA MET A 101 11.27 -2.94 -14.20
C MET A 101 10.85 -3.30 -15.62
N PHE A 102 9.60 -3.02 -15.93
CA PHE A 102 9.02 -3.26 -17.24
C PHE A 102 8.29 -1.99 -17.66
N ASP A 103 8.54 -1.56 -18.90
CA ASP A 103 7.91 -0.36 -19.45
C ASP A 103 6.55 -0.69 -20.09
N SER A 104 6.34 -1.96 -20.47
CA SER A 104 5.07 -2.48 -20.98
C SER A 104 4.66 -3.78 -20.30
N ILE A 105 3.36 -4.08 -20.36
CA ILE A 105 2.86 -5.39 -19.91
C ILE A 105 3.31 -6.53 -20.85
N ASP A 106 3.55 -6.25 -22.13
CA ASP A 106 4.03 -7.24 -23.11
C ASP A 106 5.46 -7.71 -22.80
N GLU A 107 6.32 -6.84 -22.27
CA GLU A 107 7.66 -7.25 -21.80
C GLU A 107 7.56 -8.23 -20.64
N LEU A 108 6.56 -8.06 -19.75
CA LEU A 108 6.29 -9.00 -18.66
C LEU A 108 5.85 -10.36 -19.21
N PHE A 109 5.02 -10.37 -20.24
CA PHE A 109 4.60 -11.62 -20.90
C PHE A 109 5.75 -12.32 -21.58
N THR A 110 6.60 -11.56 -22.28
CA THR A 110 7.80 -12.08 -22.94
C THR A 110 8.79 -12.67 -21.94
N ALA A 111 8.93 -12.06 -20.76
CA ALA A 111 9.81 -12.55 -19.71
C ALA A 111 9.28 -13.80 -18.99
N PHE A 112 7.95 -14.00 -18.95
CA PHE A 112 7.30 -15.09 -18.22
C PHE A 112 6.19 -15.78 -19.03
N PRO A 113 6.44 -16.26 -20.26
CA PRO A 113 5.40 -16.68 -21.20
C PRO A 113 4.57 -17.87 -20.72
N SER A 114 5.10 -18.68 -19.79
CA SER A 114 4.44 -19.84 -19.20
C SER A 114 3.56 -19.51 -17.99
N ALA A 115 3.39 -18.23 -17.63
CA ALA A 115 2.54 -17.85 -16.51
C ALA A 115 1.06 -18.10 -16.83
N ASN A 116 0.34 -18.68 -15.86
CA ASN A 116 -1.10 -18.88 -15.95
C ASN A 116 -1.88 -17.59 -15.68
N ALA A 117 -1.33 -16.67 -14.90
CA ALA A 117 -1.88 -15.34 -14.69
C ALA A 117 -0.82 -14.34 -14.20
N TYR A 118 -1.05 -13.08 -14.52
CA TYR A 118 -0.24 -11.93 -14.10
C TYR A 118 -1.06 -11.02 -13.19
N PHE A 119 -0.59 -10.75 -11.99
CA PHE A 119 -1.23 -9.83 -11.05
C PHE A 119 -0.56 -8.45 -11.13
N ASN A 120 -1.27 -7.47 -11.69
CA ASN A 120 -0.79 -6.10 -11.75
C ASN A 120 -1.09 -5.38 -10.41
N CYS A 121 -0.07 -5.27 -9.55
CA CYS A 121 -0.10 -4.63 -8.24
C CYS A 121 0.79 -3.37 -8.19
N THR A 122 0.91 -2.65 -9.31
CA THR A 122 1.91 -1.59 -9.52
C THR A 122 1.58 -0.24 -8.87
N GLY A 123 0.40 -0.08 -8.26
CA GLY A 123 0.01 1.19 -7.63
C GLY A 123 -0.02 2.33 -8.65
N LEU A 124 0.83 3.36 -8.46
CA LEU A 124 0.96 4.48 -9.41
C LEU A 124 1.54 4.05 -10.76
N GLY A 125 2.31 2.95 -10.80
CA GLY A 125 2.91 2.45 -12.04
C GLY A 125 1.88 2.11 -13.12
N ALA A 126 0.63 1.78 -12.73
CA ALA A 126 -0.46 1.51 -13.67
C ALA A 126 -0.81 2.71 -14.57
N TYR A 127 -0.46 3.94 -14.16
CA TYR A 127 -0.68 5.15 -14.95
C TYR A 127 0.14 5.18 -16.25
N SER A 128 1.37 4.66 -16.21
CA SER A 128 2.37 4.76 -17.28
C SER A 128 2.82 3.42 -17.86
N LEU A 129 2.46 2.28 -17.25
CA LEU A 129 2.76 0.96 -17.77
C LEU A 129 2.04 0.77 -19.13
N LYS A 130 2.81 0.70 -20.23
CA LYS A 130 2.26 0.58 -21.59
C LYS A 130 1.41 -0.69 -21.70
N GLY A 131 0.26 -0.56 -22.37
CA GLY A 131 -0.79 -1.59 -22.42
C GLY A 131 -1.79 -1.50 -21.27
N VAL A 132 -1.46 -0.87 -20.13
CA VAL A 132 -2.42 -0.61 -19.04
C VAL A 132 -2.85 0.86 -19.02
N GLU A 133 -1.88 1.77 -18.90
CA GLU A 133 -2.04 3.24 -19.03
C GLU A 133 -3.31 3.84 -18.39
N ASP A 134 -3.68 3.39 -17.19
CA ASP A 134 -4.92 3.78 -16.54
C ASP A 134 -4.85 5.24 -16.06
N LYS A 135 -5.38 6.16 -16.87
CA LYS A 135 -5.40 7.61 -16.59
C LYS A 135 -6.37 8.00 -15.47
N SER A 136 -7.13 7.05 -14.92
CA SER A 136 -7.89 7.26 -13.70
C SER A 136 -7.00 7.22 -12.46
N VAL A 137 -5.78 6.68 -12.56
CA VAL A 137 -4.80 6.66 -11.46
C VAL A 137 -4.17 8.03 -11.27
N TYR A 138 -4.05 8.47 -10.02
CA TYR A 138 -3.42 9.74 -9.65
C TYR A 138 -2.81 9.64 -8.23
N PRO A 139 -1.79 10.46 -7.91
CA PRO A 139 -1.24 10.51 -6.57
C PRO A 139 -2.14 11.32 -5.64
N THR A 140 -2.28 10.85 -4.39
CA THR A 140 -2.67 11.71 -3.27
C THR A 140 -1.45 11.90 -2.37
N ARG A 141 -0.73 13.01 -2.56
CA ARG A 141 0.49 13.34 -1.82
C ARG A 141 0.22 13.41 -0.32
N GLY A 142 1.13 12.84 0.45
CA GLY A 142 1.18 12.93 1.90
C GLY A 142 2.60 13.12 2.37
N GLN A 143 2.80 14.14 3.19
CA GLN A 143 4.04 14.38 3.91
C GLN A 143 3.89 13.97 5.36
N ILE A 144 4.91 13.31 5.88
CA ILE A 144 5.00 12.86 7.26
C ILE A 144 6.39 13.16 7.83
N MET A 145 6.49 13.01 9.14
CA MET A 145 7.75 12.76 9.82
C MET A 145 7.58 11.61 10.81
N LEU A 146 8.67 10.89 11.05
CA LEU A 146 8.77 10.00 12.19
C LEU A 146 9.55 10.71 13.29
N VAL A 147 8.98 10.77 14.49
CA VAL A 147 9.66 11.28 15.68
C VAL A 147 9.93 10.15 16.68
N GLN A 148 10.89 10.34 17.57
CA GLN A 148 11.13 9.41 18.68
C GLN A 148 9.89 9.28 19.57
N SER A 149 9.70 8.11 20.17
CA SER A 149 8.63 7.91 21.15
C SER A 149 8.83 8.85 22.34
N PRO A 150 7.76 9.48 22.87
CA PRO A 150 7.85 10.18 24.15
C PRO A 150 8.22 9.22 25.28
N LYS A 151 8.73 9.77 26.40
CA LYS A 151 9.17 8.98 27.57
C LYS A 151 8.06 8.05 28.08
N THR A 152 6.84 8.57 28.14
CA THR A 152 5.64 7.77 28.38
C THR A 152 5.05 7.40 27.02
N PRO A 153 5.03 6.11 26.66
CA PRO A 153 4.51 5.70 25.36
C PRO A 153 3.06 6.10 25.15
N MET A 154 2.78 6.71 24.00
CA MET A 154 1.41 7.03 23.60
C MET A 154 0.65 5.74 23.26
N THR A 155 -0.55 5.59 23.82
CA THR A 155 -1.44 4.44 23.60
C THR A 155 -2.61 4.78 22.66
N ARG A 156 -2.85 6.08 22.45
CA ARG A 156 -3.95 6.60 21.63
C ARG A 156 -3.45 7.16 20.29
N MET A 157 -4.26 6.95 19.25
CA MET A 157 -4.10 7.58 17.95
C MET A 157 -4.98 8.82 17.85
N TYR A 158 -4.50 9.83 17.10
CA TYR A 158 -5.23 11.05 16.83
C TYR A 158 -5.37 11.24 15.32
N PHE A 159 -6.55 11.66 14.89
CA PHE A 159 -6.84 11.96 13.49
C PHE A 159 -7.87 13.09 13.41
N ARG A 160 -7.57 14.12 12.61
CA ARG A 160 -8.46 15.23 12.29
C ARG A 160 -8.27 15.61 10.83
N SER A 161 -9.32 15.50 10.03
CA SER A 161 -9.31 15.93 8.64
C SER A 161 -10.60 16.67 8.33
N PRO A 162 -10.58 17.99 8.09
CA PRO A 162 -11.81 18.74 7.84
C PRO A 162 -12.51 18.29 6.54
N GLN A 163 -11.73 17.92 5.53
CA GLN A 163 -12.21 17.32 4.28
C GLN A 163 -11.30 16.17 3.82
N ARG A 164 -11.71 15.43 2.79
CA ARG A 164 -10.92 14.34 2.19
C ARG A 164 -9.58 14.83 1.64
N VAL A 165 -9.59 15.93 0.89
CA VAL A 165 -8.41 16.61 0.34
C VAL A 165 -8.26 17.91 1.10
N ASN A 166 -7.23 18.00 1.94
CA ASN A 166 -7.00 19.17 2.78
C ASN A 166 -5.52 19.24 3.18
N LYS A 167 -4.98 20.46 3.18
CA LYS A 167 -3.63 20.74 3.67
C LYS A 167 -3.48 20.58 5.19
N ASP A 168 -4.56 20.79 5.93
CA ASP A 168 -4.64 20.76 7.39
C ASP A 168 -5.01 19.37 7.95
N THR A 169 -5.05 18.33 7.11
CA THR A 169 -5.20 16.94 7.59
C THR A 169 -4.10 16.64 8.62
N THR A 170 -4.48 16.31 9.85
CA THR A 170 -3.57 16.13 10.98
C THR A 170 -3.76 14.74 11.58
N TYR A 171 -2.69 14.02 11.83
CA TYR A 171 -2.72 12.72 12.49
C TYR A 171 -1.44 12.43 13.26
N VAL A 172 -1.61 11.69 14.36
CA VAL A 172 -0.55 11.26 15.26
C VAL A 172 -0.73 9.76 15.49
N PHE A 173 0.16 8.95 14.93
CA PHE A 173 0.05 7.50 14.93
C PHE A 173 1.28 6.87 15.61
N PRO A 174 1.17 6.47 16.89
CA PRO A 174 2.22 5.71 17.58
C PRO A 174 2.42 4.34 16.92
N ARG A 175 3.67 3.91 16.77
CA ARG A 175 4.03 2.61 16.16
C ARG A 175 4.35 1.52 17.20
N GLY A 176 3.79 1.66 18.39
CA GLY A 176 4.15 0.88 19.58
C GLY A 176 5.23 1.58 20.43
N PRO A 177 5.61 1.00 21.58
CA PRO A 177 6.35 1.73 22.61
C PRO A 177 7.70 2.29 22.15
N HIS A 178 8.40 1.58 21.26
CA HIS A 178 9.80 1.89 20.90
C HIS A 178 10.03 2.18 19.41
N ASN A 179 8.97 2.21 18.59
CA ASN A 179 9.11 2.37 17.13
C ASN A 179 8.82 3.80 16.64
N GLY A 180 8.74 4.75 17.57
CA GLY A 180 8.44 6.15 17.27
C GLY A 180 6.97 6.44 17.00
N VAL A 181 6.70 7.70 16.67
CA VAL A 181 5.37 8.23 16.38
C VAL A 181 5.40 8.89 15.00
N VAL A 182 4.48 8.49 14.12
CA VAL A 182 4.31 9.13 12.82
C VAL A 182 3.42 10.36 13.00
N LEU A 183 3.96 11.52 12.63
CA LEU A 183 3.23 12.78 12.57
C LEU A 183 2.94 13.09 11.11
N GLY A 184 1.69 13.43 10.83
CA GLY A 184 1.29 13.93 9.54
C GLY A 184 0.10 14.88 9.69
N GLY A 185 -0.37 15.50 8.64
CA GLY A 185 0.21 15.45 7.31
C GLY A 185 -0.52 16.40 6.40
N VAL A 186 -0.83 15.88 5.21
CA VAL A 186 -1.49 16.59 4.12
C VAL A 186 -2.12 15.55 3.20
N ARG A 187 -3.18 15.93 2.50
CA ARG A 187 -3.78 15.18 1.39
C ARG A 187 -4.00 16.11 0.22
N LEU A 188 -3.15 15.99 -0.79
CA LEU A 188 -3.23 16.77 -2.04
C LEU A 188 -3.34 15.82 -3.22
N ASP A 189 -4.47 15.88 -3.93
CA ASP A 189 -4.69 15.06 -5.13
C ASP A 189 -3.94 15.67 -6.33
N ASN A 190 -3.40 14.82 -7.19
CA ASN A 190 -2.66 15.16 -8.42
C ASN A 190 -1.33 15.90 -8.21
N ASP A 191 -0.85 15.98 -6.97
CA ASP A 191 0.49 16.45 -6.67
C ASP A 191 1.48 15.28 -6.77
N TRP A 192 2.39 15.37 -7.74
CA TRP A 192 3.41 14.35 -8.02
C TRP A 192 4.77 14.65 -7.36
N SER A 193 4.91 15.74 -6.61
CA SER A 193 6.17 16.08 -5.96
C SER A 193 6.50 15.07 -4.86
N GLY A 194 7.67 14.45 -5.00
CA GLY A 194 8.29 13.59 -3.98
C GLY A 194 9.13 14.36 -2.96
N ASP A 195 9.19 15.69 -3.06
CA ASP A 195 10.10 16.51 -2.27
C ASP A 195 9.52 16.85 -0.92
N VAL A 196 10.36 16.81 0.12
CA VAL A 196 10.00 17.24 1.47
C VAL A 196 10.00 18.76 1.54
N ASP A 197 8.90 19.33 2.02
CA ASP A 197 8.81 20.75 2.37
C ASP A 197 9.10 20.90 3.87
N LEU A 198 10.28 21.39 4.24
CA LEU A 198 10.70 21.53 5.63
C LEU A 198 9.97 22.66 6.37
N GLU A 199 9.55 23.72 5.68
CA GLU A 199 8.76 24.78 6.29
C GLU A 199 7.37 24.25 6.66
N PHE A 200 6.75 23.51 5.75
CA PHE A 200 5.48 22.83 6.00
C PHE A 200 5.60 21.71 7.04
N ALA A 201 6.78 21.10 7.20
CA ALA A 201 7.02 20.12 8.26
C ALA A 201 6.88 20.75 9.67
N GLU A 202 7.30 21.99 9.87
CA GLU A 202 7.10 22.70 11.14
C GLU A 202 5.62 23.01 11.41
N ASP A 203 4.82 23.26 10.36
CA ASP A 203 3.37 23.36 10.49
C ASP A 203 2.74 22.03 10.96
N ILE A 204 3.14 20.90 10.37
CA ILE A 204 2.70 19.57 10.80
C ILE A 204 3.01 19.36 12.28
N LYS A 205 4.23 19.69 12.75
CA LYS A 205 4.61 19.55 14.16
C LYS A 205 3.69 20.35 15.07
N ARG A 206 3.47 21.64 14.77
CA ARG A 206 2.58 22.51 15.55
C ARG A 206 1.18 21.94 15.65
N ARG A 207 0.58 21.53 14.52
CA ARG A 207 -0.77 20.94 14.50
C ARG A 207 -0.84 19.62 15.26
N CYS A 208 0.17 18.76 15.14
CA CYS A 208 0.22 17.49 15.85
C CYS A 208 0.35 17.68 17.37
N CYS A 209 1.24 18.55 17.84
CA CYS A 209 1.37 18.86 19.27
C CYS A 209 0.09 19.49 19.84
N ALA A 210 -0.58 20.36 19.08
CA ALA A 210 -1.86 20.92 19.49
C ALA A 210 -2.97 19.86 19.56
N LEU A 211 -2.97 18.90 18.63
CA LEU A 211 -3.96 17.82 18.59
C LEU A 211 -3.71 16.74 19.66
N ALA A 212 -2.45 16.46 19.98
CA ALA A 212 -2.02 15.46 20.94
C ALA A 212 -1.01 16.07 21.92
N PRO A 213 -1.46 16.75 22.99
CA PRO A 213 -0.59 17.45 23.93
C PRO A 213 0.47 16.57 24.61
N GLU A 214 0.25 15.24 24.66
CA GLU A 214 1.20 14.25 25.17
C GLU A 214 2.54 14.22 24.42
N LEU A 215 2.58 14.73 23.18
CA LEU A 215 3.81 14.90 22.40
C LEU A 215 4.74 15.96 22.98
N GLY A 216 4.23 16.87 23.84
CA GLY A 216 4.96 18.02 24.32
C GLY A 216 5.02 19.14 23.29
N LYS A 217 6.08 19.95 23.35
CA LYS A 217 6.23 21.13 22.48
C LYS A 217 6.86 20.75 21.13
N PRO A 218 6.50 21.43 20.03
CA PRO A 218 7.10 21.18 18.71
C PRO A 218 8.63 21.22 18.72
N GLU A 219 9.24 22.11 19.49
CA GLU A 219 10.69 22.32 19.54
C GLU A 219 11.44 21.17 20.23
N ASP A 220 10.74 20.43 21.11
CA ASP A 220 11.30 19.30 21.87
C ASP A 220 11.26 17.98 21.08
N LEU A 221 10.54 17.95 19.95
CA LEU A 221 10.37 16.75 19.14
C LEU A 221 11.67 16.36 18.43
N LYS A 222 12.17 15.17 18.73
CA LYS A 222 13.33 14.57 18.06
C LYS A 222 12.87 13.87 16.79
N VAL A 223 13.02 14.55 15.65
CA VAL A 223 12.74 13.99 14.32
C VAL A 223 13.79 12.94 13.96
N ILE A 224 13.31 11.74 13.59
CA ILE A 224 14.14 10.65 13.07
C ILE A 224 14.31 10.81 11.56
N TYR A 225 13.21 11.05 10.83
CA TYR A 225 13.24 11.37 9.40
C TYR A 225 11.97 12.10 8.94
N HIS A 226 12.08 12.81 7.82
CA HIS A 226 10.96 13.31 7.03
C HIS A 226 10.69 12.38 5.85
N GLY A 227 9.44 12.31 5.38
CA GLY A 227 9.08 11.47 4.24
C GLY A 227 7.88 12.00 3.49
N VAL A 228 7.86 11.76 2.18
CA VAL A 228 6.73 12.03 1.30
C VAL A 228 6.33 10.73 0.61
N GLY A 229 5.05 10.41 0.67
CA GLY A 229 4.46 9.29 -0.04
C GLY A 229 3.33 9.76 -0.95
N LEU A 230 3.37 9.30 -2.19
CA LEU A 230 2.33 9.53 -3.18
C LEU A 230 1.37 8.35 -3.14
N ARG A 231 0.21 8.51 -2.47
CA ARG A 231 -0.75 7.40 -2.34
C ARG A 231 -1.32 7.06 -3.71
N PRO A 232 -1.39 5.77 -4.10
CA PRO A 232 -1.83 5.36 -5.43
C PRO A 232 -3.35 5.37 -5.49
N SER A 233 -3.95 6.55 -5.61
CA SER A 233 -5.38 6.75 -5.71
C SER A 233 -5.86 6.50 -7.13
N ARG A 234 -7.16 6.21 -7.29
CA ARG A 234 -7.79 6.01 -8.60
C ARG A 234 -9.21 6.56 -8.60
N LYS A 235 -9.60 7.27 -9.67
CA LYS A 235 -10.98 7.72 -9.89
C LYS A 235 -11.87 6.49 -10.07
N GLY A 236 -13.03 6.47 -9.39
CA GLY A 236 -13.89 5.28 -9.35
C GLY A 236 -13.43 4.19 -8.36
N GLY A 237 -12.37 4.42 -7.58
CA GLY A 237 -11.88 3.47 -6.57
C GLY A 237 -10.91 2.43 -7.12
N ALA A 238 -10.50 1.51 -6.23
CA ALA A 238 -9.55 0.46 -6.56
C ALA A 238 -10.03 -0.41 -7.72
N ARG A 239 -9.12 -0.74 -8.64
CA ARG A 239 -9.38 -1.63 -9.77
C ARG A 239 -9.02 -3.06 -9.36
N LEU A 240 -10.04 -3.89 -9.17
CA LEU A 240 -9.89 -5.34 -9.10
C LEU A 240 -10.72 -5.96 -10.21
N GLU A 241 -10.02 -6.36 -11.27
CA GLU A 241 -10.63 -6.74 -12.53
C GLU A 241 -9.77 -7.81 -13.21
N ARG A 242 -10.46 -8.71 -13.93
CA ARG A 242 -9.85 -9.71 -14.80
C ARG A 242 -9.92 -9.20 -16.24
N GLU A 243 -8.77 -9.19 -16.91
CA GLU A 243 -8.63 -8.73 -18.29
C GLU A 243 -7.77 -9.73 -19.08
N MET A 244 -8.12 -9.98 -20.34
CA MET A 244 -7.34 -10.83 -21.24
C MET A 244 -6.57 -9.94 -22.22
N PHE A 245 -5.25 -10.08 -22.22
CA PHE A 245 -4.35 -9.46 -23.19
C PHE A 245 -3.93 -10.54 -24.19
N GLY A 246 -4.73 -10.70 -25.25
CA GLY A 246 -4.63 -11.88 -26.12
C GLY A 246 -4.89 -13.16 -25.33
N GLU A 247 -3.89 -14.04 -25.25
CA GLU A 247 -3.95 -15.28 -24.46
C GLU A 247 -3.52 -15.10 -22.99
N HIS A 248 -2.98 -13.94 -22.62
CA HIS A 248 -2.46 -13.70 -21.29
C HIS A 248 -3.53 -13.16 -20.34
N LEU A 249 -3.75 -13.88 -19.23
CA LEU A 249 -4.68 -13.47 -18.19
C LEU A 249 -4.02 -12.47 -17.23
N VAL A 250 -4.56 -11.26 -17.15
CA VAL A 250 -4.12 -10.22 -16.20
C VAL A 250 -5.21 -9.97 -15.17
N ILE A 251 -4.82 -9.93 -13.90
CA ILE A 251 -5.67 -9.51 -12.78
C ILE A 251 -5.12 -8.20 -12.23
N HIS A 252 -5.87 -7.12 -12.41
CA HIS A 252 -5.54 -5.83 -11.85
C HIS A 252 -5.86 -5.81 -10.36
N ASN A 253 -4.97 -5.25 -9.54
CA ASN A 253 -5.16 -5.07 -8.12
C ASN A 253 -4.37 -3.83 -7.65
N TYR A 254 -4.89 -2.64 -7.95
CA TYR A 254 -4.25 -1.36 -7.61
C TYR A 254 -5.28 -0.25 -7.37
N GLY A 255 -4.82 0.95 -7.01
CA GLY A 255 -5.69 2.11 -6.79
C GLY A 255 -6.26 2.20 -5.37
N ALA A 256 -5.62 1.59 -4.37
CA ALA A 256 -6.09 1.56 -2.98
C ALA A 256 -6.00 2.91 -2.24
N GLY A 257 -5.39 3.94 -2.84
CA GLY A 257 -5.22 5.25 -2.24
C GLY A 257 -4.56 5.19 -0.85
N GLY A 258 -5.16 5.88 0.13
CA GLY A 258 -4.69 5.87 1.52
C GLY A 258 -5.04 4.62 2.31
N ALA A 259 -5.82 3.70 1.74
CA ALA A 259 -6.35 2.51 2.40
C ALA A 259 -5.55 1.23 2.07
N GLY A 260 -4.38 1.34 1.44
CA GLY A 260 -3.61 0.18 0.97
C GLY A 260 -3.37 -0.90 2.04
N TYR A 261 -2.94 -0.52 3.24
CA TYR A 261 -2.74 -1.49 4.32
C TYR A 261 -4.06 -2.07 4.84
N GLN A 262 -5.06 -1.23 5.13
CA GLN A 262 -6.35 -1.65 5.70
C GLN A 262 -7.16 -2.53 4.74
N ALA A 263 -7.02 -2.37 3.43
CA ALA A 263 -7.75 -3.18 2.45
C ALA A 263 -6.93 -4.37 1.92
N SER A 264 -5.64 -4.46 2.26
CA SER A 264 -4.66 -5.31 1.55
C SER A 264 -5.04 -6.80 1.40
N TRP A 265 -5.49 -7.44 2.47
CA TRP A 265 -5.87 -8.86 2.43
C TRP A 265 -7.25 -9.08 1.82
N GLY A 266 -8.18 -8.15 2.03
CA GLY A 266 -9.48 -8.16 1.37
C GLY A 266 -9.36 -8.04 -0.14
N MET A 267 -8.55 -7.08 -0.60
CA MET A 267 -8.22 -6.90 -2.00
C MET A 267 -7.47 -8.10 -2.56
N ALA A 268 -6.49 -8.65 -1.82
CA ALA A 268 -5.79 -9.87 -2.22
C ALA A 268 -6.76 -11.05 -2.40
N LYS A 269 -7.65 -11.26 -1.43
CA LYS A 269 -8.69 -12.31 -1.48
C LYS A 269 -9.54 -12.17 -2.73
N GLU A 270 -10.07 -10.98 -2.98
CA GLU A 270 -10.93 -10.73 -4.14
C GLU A 270 -10.17 -10.87 -5.46
N ALA A 271 -8.93 -10.37 -5.55
CA ALA A 271 -8.10 -10.55 -6.73
C ALA A 271 -7.85 -12.03 -7.03
N VAL A 272 -7.58 -12.85 -6.01
CA VAL A 272 -7.40 -14.30 -6.17
C VAL A 272 -8.72 -15.00 -6.55
N ASP A 273 -9.87 -14.54 -6.04
CA ASP A 273 -11.19 -15.06 -6.43
C ASP A 273 -11.45 -14.88 -7.95
N LEU A 274 -10.88 -13.84 -8.59
CA LEU A 274 -11.04 -13.57 -10.03
C LEU A 274 -10.37 -14.62 -10.93
N LEU A 275 -9.43 -15.44 -10.41
CA LEU A 275 -8.87 -16.57 -11.16
C LEU A 275 -9.95 -17.60 -11.54
N GLN A 276 -10.93 -17.81 -10.64
CA GLN A 276 -11.96 -18.84 -10.80
C GLN A 276 -13.18 -18.38 -11.60
N LYS A 277 -13.31 -17.08 -11.89
CA LYS A 277 -14.39 -16.58 -12.74
C LYS A 277 -14.10 -16.96 -14.19
N SER A 278 -14.50 -18.17 -14.59
CA SER A 278 -14.72 -18.46 -16.01
C SER A 278 -15.73 -17.44 -16.53
N SER A 279 -15.37 -16.79 -17.62
CA SER A 279 -16.32 -16.08 -18.48
C SER A 279 -17.47 -17.03 -18.79
N ARG A 280 -18.59 -16.85 -18.07
CA ARG A 280 -19.87 -17.35 -18.56
C ARG A 280 -20.15 -16.50 -19.80
N LEU A 281 -19.94 -17.12 -20.96
CA LEU A 281 -20.50 -16.70 -22.24
C LEU A 281 -22.01 -16.51 -22.12
#